data_AF-A0A919AKU7-F1
#
_entry.id   AF-A0A919AKU7-F1
#
_cell.length_a   1.000
_cell.length_b   1.000
_cell.length_c   1.000
_cell.angle_alpha   90.00
_cell.angle_beta   90.00
_cell.angle_gamma   90.00
#
_symmetry.space_group_name_H-M   'P 1'
#
loop_
_entity.id
_entity.type
_entity.pdbx_description
1 polymer ?
#
loop_
_entity_poly.entity_id
_entity_poly.type
_entity_poly.pdbx_seq_one_letter_code
_entity_poly.pdbx_strand_id
1 'polypeptide(L)'
;MPEVPQGKAHLQQFVNQSPWDPVPVRQRIAQRMVPLIGPDAWAVDDVSFPKDGRMSVAVAHHYCGALGKQANCQVAVSVHAVSDTASVPLQWRLFVPRQWAQDSARRMRCGIPRAVGHREKWRLALDAIDELMGWGLVPPVVVVADAGYGQNADFRDGLSGRPWWPCARM
;
A
#
# COMPACT_ATOMS: atom_id res chain seq x y z
N MET A 1 -19.69 -4.22 -34.99
CA MET A 1 -19.09 -4.16 -33.63
C MET A 1 -19.96 -3.23 -32.80
N PRO A 2 -20.42 -3.62 -31.60
CA PRO A 2 -21.20 -2.69 -30.78
C PRO A 2 -20.31 -1.51 -30.34
N GLU A 3 -20.78 -0.28 -30.56
CA GLU A 3 -20.11 0.93 -30.08
C GLU A 3 -20.03 0.91 -28.55
N VAL A 4 -18.82 1.02 -28.02
CA VAL A 4 -18.61 1.25 -26.59
C VAL A 4 -18.99 2.71 -26.32
N PRO A 5 -19.94 3.01 -25.41
CA PRO A 5 -20.27 4.39 -25.06
C PRO A 5 -19.00 5.16 -24.68
N GLN A 6 -18.76 6.32 -25.29
CA GLN A 6 -17.50 7.09 -25.14
C GLN A 6 -17.10 7.31 -23.67
N GLY A 7 -18.07 7.53 -22.77
CA GLY A 7 -17.81 7.66 -21.33
C GLY A 7 -17.16 6.42 -20.67
N LYS A 8 -17.49 5.20 -21.13
CA LYS A 8 -16.86 3.97 -20.63
C LYS A 8 -15.42 3.83 -21.14
N ALA A 9 -15.17 4.23 -22.39
CA ALA A 9 -13.83 4.22 -22.97
C ALA A 9 -12.91 5.25 -22.29
N HIS A 10 -13.40 6.45 -22.00
CA HIS A 10 -12.63 7.49 -21.32
C HIS A 10 -12.28 7.12 -19.86
N LEU A 11 -13.18 6.47 -19.13
CA LEU A 11 -12.87 5.99 -17.78
C LEU A 11 -11.82 4.89 -17.79
N GLN A 12 -11.91 3.93 -18.72
CA GLN A 12 -10.89 2.88 -18.88
C GLN A 12 -9.53 3.47 -19.20
N GLN A 13 -9.47 4.45 -20.10
CA GLN A 13 -8.24 5.17 -20.41
C GLN A 13 -7.68 5.88 -19.18
N PHE A 14 -8.52 6.62 -18.45
CA PHE A 14 -8.12 7.35 -17.23
C PHE A 14 -7.55 6.42 -16.16
N VAL A 15 -8.17 5.26 -15.93
CA VAL A 15 -7.76 4.31 -14.88
C VAL A 15 -6.53 3.49 -15.27
N ASN A 16 -6.38 3.13 -16.55
CA ASN A 16 -5.38 2.14 -16.97
C ASN A 16 -4.18 2.74 -17.71
N GLN A 17 -4.40 3.73 -18.58
CA GLN A 17 -3.42 4.16 -19.59
C GLN A 17 -2.99 5.61 -19.46
N SER A 18 -3.72 6.41 -18.70
CA SER A 18 -3.41 7.83 -18.53
C SER A 18 -2.13 8.00 -17.71
N PRO A 19 -1.18 8.85 -18.14
CA PRO A 19 0.12 9.05 -17.49
C PRO A 19 0.04 9.92 -16.23
N TRP A 20 -1.15 10.11 -15.66
CA TRP A 20 -1.35 10.96 -14.50
C TRP A 20 -0.67 10.38 -13.26
N ASP A 21 -0.11 11.25 -12.43
CA ASP A 21 0.51 10.85 -11.18
C ASP A 21 -0.58 10.60 -10.10
N PRO A 22 -0.69 9.39 -9.54
CA PRO A 22 -1.65 9.10 -8.47
C PRO A 22 -1.27 9.70 -7.11
N VAL A 23 -0.02 10.15 -6.92
CA VAL A 23 0.46 10.67 -5.64
C VAL A 23 -0.34 11.91 -5.16
N PRO A 24 -0.53 12.97 -5.96
CA PRO A 24 -1.32 14.14 -5.54
C PRO A 24 -2.77 13.80 -5.14
N VAL A 25 -3.41 12.86 -5.81
CA VAL A 25 -4.78 12.45 -5.47
C VAL A 25 -4.82 11.72 -4.14
N ARG A 26 -3.89 10.78 -3.90
CA ARG A 26 -3.79 10.10 -2.60
C ARG A 26 -3.46 11.07 -1.47
N GLN A 27 -2.51 11.97 -1.70
CA GLN A 27 -2.16 13.01 -0.75
C GLN A 27 -3.38 13.86 -0.38
N ARG A 28 -4.15 14.30 -1.38
CA ARG A 28 -5.35 15.11 -1.16
C ARG A 28 -6.43 14.36 -0.38
N ILE A 29 -6.62 13.07 -0.66
CA ILE A 29 -7.53 12.19 0.10
C ILE A 29 -7.05 12.09 1.55
N ALA A 30 -5.79 11.72 1.78
CA ALA A 30 -5.25 11.57 3.13
C ALA A 30 -5.37 12.88 3.95
N GLN A 31 -4.97 14.01 3.38
CA GLN A 31 -5.07 15.33 4.03
C GLN A 31 -6.52 15.76 4.29
N ARG A 32 -7.49 15.30 3.48
CA ARG A 32 -8.91 15.58 3.72
C ARG A 32 -9.51 14.67 4.79
N MET A 33 -9.15 13.40 4.77
CA MET A 33 -9.79 12.39 5.59
C MET A 33 -9.25 12.39 7.02
N VAL A 34 -7.95 12.62 7.22
CA VAL A 34 -7.36 12.60 8.57
C VAL A 34 -8.08 13.55 9.54
N PRO A 35 -8.35 14.84 9.21
CA PRO A 35 -9.09 15.72 10.12
C PRO A 35 -10.57 15.33 10.32
N LEU A 36 -11.19 14.67 9.32
CA LEU A 36 -12.59 14.25 9.39
C LEU A 36 -12.77 13.00 10.24
N ILE A 37 -11.82 12.07 10.18
CA ILE A 37 -11.82 10.85 10.96
C ILE A 37 -11.37 11.11 12.40
N GLY A 38 -10.43 12.05 12.60
CA GLY A 38 -9.83 12.27 13.91
C GLY A 38 -9.25 10.97 14.49
N PRO A 39 -8.30 10.31 13.78
CA PRO A 39 -7.90 8.95 14.12
C PRO A 39 -7.32 8.84 15.53
N ASP A 40 -7.48 7.66 16.14
CA ASP A 40 -6.82 7.27 17.38
C ASP A 40 -5.44 6.63 17.08
N ALA A 41 -5.32 5.99 15.92
CA ALA A 41 -4.10 5.31 15.51
C ALA A 41 -3.93 5.30 13.99
N TRP A 42 -2.71 4.97 13.55
CA TRP A 42 -2.48 4.46 12.20
C TRP A 42 -2.31 2.95 12.23
N ALA A 43 -3.06 2.22 11.41
CA ALA A 43 -2.98 0.77 11.31
C ALA A 43 -2.19 0.35 10.06
N VAL A 44 -1.18 -0.51 10.25
CA VAL A 44 -0.42 -1.17 9.18
C VAL A 44 -0.95 -2.58 8.99
N ASP A 45 -1.31 -2.92 7.75
CA ASP A 45 -1.82 -4.24 7.39
C ASP A 45 -1.49 -4.60 5.94
N ASP A 46 -1.63 -5.89 5.62
CA ASP A 46 -1.58 -6.41 4.26
C ASP A 46 -2.99 -6.57 3.68
N VAL A 47 -3.31 -5.83 2.63
CA VAL A 47 -4.51 -6.08 1.83
C VAL A 47 -4.18 -6.99 0.64
N SER A 48 -4.98 -8.05 0.47
CA SER A 48 -4.77 -9.05 -0.57
C SER A 48 -5.92 -9.07 -1.58
N PHE A 49 -5.57 -9.16 -2.87
CA PHE A 49 -6.53 -9.22 -3.97
C PHE A 49 -6.37 -10.56 -4.69
N PRO A 50 -7.35 -11.48 -4.60
CA PRO A 50 -7.33 -12.73 -5.36
C PRO A 50 -7.21 -12.47 -6.86
N LYS A 51 -6.39 -13.27 -7.54
CA LYS A 51 -6.18 -13.16 -8.97
C LYS A 51 -6.10 -14.53 -9.62
N ASP A 52 -6.56 -14.57 -10.86
CA ASP A 52 -6.30 -15.69 -11.75
C ASP A 52 -5.18 -15.33 -12.75
N GLY A 53 -4.39 -16.33 -13.12
CA GLY A 53 -3.29 -16.20 -14.07
C GLY A 53 -2.00 -15.56 -13.52
N ARG A 54 -1.07 -15.31 -14.45
CA ARG A 54 0.32 -14.91 -14.15
C ARG A 54 0.66 -13.48 -14.58
N MET A 55 -0.24 -12.75 -15.22
CA MET A 55 0.10 -11.45 -15.84
C MET A 55 -0.41 -10.23 -15.07
N SER A 56 -1.16 -10.40 -13.98
CA SER A 56 -1.40 -9.31 -13.04
C SER A 56 -0.11 -8.93 -12.33
N VAL A 57 0.26 -7.65 -12.35
CA VAL A 57 1.49 -7.12 -11.76
C VAL A 57 1.73 -7.69 -10.36
N ALA A 58 2.92 -8.23 -10.09
CA ALA A 58 3.29 -8.76 -8.78
C ALA A 58 2.44 -9.92 -8.23
N VAL A 59 1.58 -10.56 -9.03
CA VAL A 59 0.76 -11.69 -8.58
C VAL A 59 1.62 -12.93 -8.25
N ALA A 60 1.39 -13.53 -7.09
CA ALA A 60 2.12 -14.71 -6.64
C ALA A 60 1.30 -15.52 -5.63
N HIS A 61 1.78 -16.73 -5.30
CA HIS A 61 1.13 -17.60 -4.35
C HIS A 61 1.54 -17.26 -2.91
N HIS A 62 0.74 -16.45 -2.21
CA HIS A 62 0.97 -16.02 -0.84
C HIS A 62 -0.29 -16.24 0.02
N TYR A 63 -0.21 -16.04 1.33
CA TYR A 63 -1.41 -15.94 2.16
C TYR A 63 -2.28 -14.77 1.67
N CYS A 64 -3.53 -15.06 1.34
CA CYS A 64 -4.50 -14.10 0.84
C CYS A 64 -5.54 -13.87 1.94
N GLY A 65 -5.49 -12.73 2.63
CA GLY A 65 -6.40 -12.40 3.73
C GLY A 65 -7.87 -12.50 3.33
N ALA A 66 -8.22 -12.04 2.11
CA ALA A 66 -9.57 -12.12 1.58
C ALA A 66 -10.13 -13.55 1.41
N LEU A 67 -9.25 -14.56 1.31
CA LEU A 67 -9.63 -15.97 1.17
C LEU A 67 -9.30 -16.81 2.41
N GLY A 68 -8.61 -16.25 3.40
CA GLY A 68 -8.16 -16.97 4.61
C GLY A 68 -7.19 -18.13 4.34
N LYS A 69 -6.52 -18.14 3.18
CA LYS A 69 -5.64 -19.25 2.77
C LYS A 69 -4.54 -18.79 1.83
N GLN A 70 -3.56 -19.66 1.59
CA GLN A 70 -2.62 -19.44 0.49
C GLN A 70 -3.34 -19.54 -0.85
N ALA A 71 -3.15 -18.52 -1.68
CA ALA A 71 -3.75 -18.43 -3.01
C ALA A 71 -2.91 -17.55 -3.91
N ASN A 72 -3.17 -17.62 -5.22
CA ASN A 72 -2.62 -16.66 -6.16
C ASN A 72 -3.29 -15.29 -5.95
N CYS A 73 -2.51 -14.31 -5.50
CA CYS A 73 -3.02 -12.98 -5.17
C CYS A 73 -1.97 -11.89 -5.40
N GLN A 74 -2.44 -10.66 -5.51
CA GLN A 74 -1.62 -9.47 -5.28
C GLN A 74 -1.72 -9.10 -3.81
N VAL A 75 -0.63 -8.57 -3.24
CA VAL A 75 -0.61 -8.06 -1.87
C VAL A 75 -0.12 -6.62 -1.90
N ALA A 76 -0.84 -5.74 -1.24
CA ALA A 76 -0.38 -4.39 -0.97
C ALA A 76 -0.23 -4.21 0.55
N VAL A 77 0.85 -3.56 0.95
CA VAL A 77 1.05 -3.08 2.32
C VAL A 77 0.36 -1.74 2.42
N SER A 78 -0.56 -1.56 3.36
CA SER A 78 -1.33 -0.33 3.53
C SER A 78 -1.19 0.27 4.93
N VAL A 79 -1.35 1.59 4.98
CA VAL A 79 -1.45 2.38 6.21
C VAL A 79 -2.83 3.03 6.23
N HIS A 80 -3.57 2.84 7.31
CA HIS A 80 -4.92 3.34 7.49
C HIS A 80 -4.99 4.31 8.66
N ALA A 81 -5.73 5.40 8.53
CA ALA A 81 -6.24 6.15 9.68
C ALA A 81 -7.39 5.36 10.28
N VAL A 82 -7.35 5.09 11.58
CA VAL A 82 -8.40 4.33 12.27
C VAL A 82 -8.91 5.08 13.49
N SER A 83 -10.23 5.05 13.66
CA SER A 83 -10.96 5.42 14.88
C SER A 83 -11.88 4.25 15.27
N ASP A 84 -12.60 4.41 16.38
CA ASP A 84 -13.68 3.50 16.80
C ASP A 84 -14.79 3.29 15.75
N THR A 85 -14.95 4.26 14.84
CA THR A 85 -16.10 4.38 13.93
C THR A 85 -15.72 4.29 12.46
N ALA A 86 -14.42 4.36 12.12
CA ALA A 86 -13.98 4.38 10.73
C ALA A 86 -12.55 3.86 10.54
N SER A 87 -12.30 3.33 9.33
CA SER A 87 -10.98 3.03 8.81
C SER A 87 -10.85 3.56 7.39
N VAL A 88 -9.83 4.37 7.13
CA VAL A 88 -9.60 5.00 5.83
C VAL A 88 -8.16 4.74 5.38
N PRO A 89 -7.95 4.16 4.18
CA PRO A 89 -6.59 3.98 3.65
C PRO A 89 -5.96 5.33 3.33
N LEU A 90 -4.78 5.58 3.89
CA LEU A 90 -4.00 6.79 3.65
C LEU A 90 -2.91 6.56 2.60
N GLN A 91 -2.25 5.41 2.64
CA GLN A 91 -1.21 5.03 1.69
C GLN A 91 -1.18 3.51 1.51
N TRP A 92 -0.74 3.07 0.33
CA TRP A 92 -0.50 1.66 0.03
C TRP A 92 0.63 1.49 -0.98
N ARG A 93 1.36 0.38 -0.84
CA ARG A 93 2.43 -0.02 -1.76
C ARG A 93 2.25 -1.48 -2.16
N LEU A 94 2.27 -1.75 -3.46
CA LEU A 94 2.23 -3.11 -3.98
C LEU A 94 3.52 -3.85 -3.61
N PHE A 95 3.40 -5.00 -2.97
CA PHE A 95 4.53 -5.86 -2.67
C PHE A 95 4.96 -6.63 -3.92
N VAL A 96 6.20 -6.42 -4.37
CA VAL A 96 6.78 -7.14 -5.51
C VAL A 96 7.56 -8.38 -5.00
N PRO A 97 7.11 -9.61 -5.29
CA PRO A 97 7.80 -10.82 -4.89
C PRO A 97 9.18 -10.95 -5.56
N ARG A 98 10.14 -11.64 -4.93
CA ARG A 98 11.49 -11.87 -5.49
C ARG A 98 11.45 -12.49 -6.89
N GLN A 99 10.58 -13.48 -7.10
CA GLN A 99 10.38 -14.12 -8.40
C GLN A 99 9.93 -13.15 -9.51
N TRP A 100 9.21 -12.08 -9.15
CA TRP A 100 8.86 -11.03 -10.11
C TRP A 100 10.04 -10.10 -10.36
N ALA A 101 10.76 -9.72 -9.30
CA ALA A 101 11.91 -8.83 -9.42
C ALA A 101 13.00 -9.41 -10.35
N GLN A 102 13.12 -10.74 -10.39
CA GLN A 102 14.08 -11.50 -11.20
C GLN A 102 13.62 -11.78 -12.64
N ASP A 103 12.34 -11.56 -12.97
CA ASP A 103 11.77 -11.83 -14.30
C ASP A 103 11.62 -10.53 -15.11
N SER A 104 12.70 -10.11 -15.76
CA SER A 104 12.76 -8.85 -16.51
C SER A 104 11.76 -8.78 -17.67
N ALA A 105 11.54 -9.91 -18.37
CA ALA A 105 10.61 -10.00 -19.48
C ALA A 105 9.16 -9.81 -19.01
N ARG A 106 8.76 -10.48 -17.93
CA ARG A 106 7.43 -10.32 -17.33
C ARG A 106 7.22 -8.93 -16.74
N ARG A 107 8.23 -8.36 -16.07
CA ARG A 107 8.17 -6.98 -15.56
C ARG A 107 7.93 -5.97 -16.67
N MET A 108 8.66 -6.10 -17.78
CA MET A 108 8.51 -5.21 -18.95
C MET A 108 7.11 -5.35 -19.56
N ARG A 109 6.65 -6.59 -19.78
CA ARG A 109 5.33 -6.85 -20.37
C ARG A 109 4.17 -6.36 -19.52
N CYS A 110 4.31 -6.35 -18.20
CA CYS A 110 3.30 -5.88 -17.26
C CYS A 110 3.47 -4.40 -16.84
N GLY A 111 4.43 -3.68 -17.43
CA GLY A 111 4.61 -2.24 -17.18
C GLY A 111 5.18 -1.88 -15.81
N ILE A 112 5.92 -2.78 -15.15
CA ILE A 112 6.58 -2.45 -13.87
C ILE A 112 7.78 -1.51 -14.14
N PRO A 113 7.83 -0.31 -13.53
CA PRO A 113 8.97 0.59 -13.70
C PRO A 113 10.30 -0.07 -13.29
N ARG A 114 11.39 0.25 -13.99
CA ARG A 114 12.71 -0.37 -13.76
C ARG A 114 13.21 -0.18 -12.31
N ALA A 115 12.95 0.99 -11.73
CA ALA A 115 13.33 1.33 -10.36
C ALA A 115 12.55 0.54 -9.29
N VAL A 116 11.41 -0.05 -9.63
CA VAL A 116 10.57 -0.79 -8.68
C VAL A 116 11.03 -2.25 -8.63
N GLY A 117 11.69 -2.62 -7.53
CA GLY A 117 12.18 -3.97 -7.26
C GLY A 117 11.48 -4.65 -6.08
N HIS A 118 12.00 -5.81 -5.68
CA HIS A 118 11.59 -6.44 -4.42
C HIS A 118 12.04 -5.60 -3.25
N ARG A 119 11.16 -5.45 -2.27
CA ARG A 119 11.42 -4.82 -0.98
C ARG A 119 10.60 -5.54 0.08
N GLU A 120 11.18 -5.74 1.26
CA GLU A 120 10.50 -6.39 2.36
C GLU A 120 9.25 -5.59 2.77
N LYS A 121 8.18 -6.29 3.14
CA LYS A 121 6.89 -5.66 3.49
C LYS A 121 7.01 -4.66 4.63
N TRP A 122 7.78 -4.99 5.67
CA TRP A 122 8.04 -4.08 6.78
C TRP A 122 8.73 -2.79 6.33
N ARG A 123 9.68 -2.86 5.38
CA ARG A 123 10.29 -1.66 4.80
C ARG A 123 9.30 -0.85 3.97
N LEU A 124 8.41 -1.51 3.23
CA LEU A 124 7.33 -0.82 2.50
C LEU A 124 6.37 -0.09 3.44
N ALA A 125 6.04 -0.68 4.59
CA ALA A 125 5.24 -0.03 5.62
C ALA A 125 5.93 1.22 6.17
N LEU A 126 7.21 1.10 6.53
CA LEU A 126 8.03 2.23 6.99
C LEU A 126 8.11 3.35 5.94
N ASP A 127 8.35 3.01 4.67
CA ASP A 127 8.37 3.99 3.57
C ASP A 127 7.00 4.65 3.36
N ALA A 128 5.91 3.93 3.59
CA ALA A 128 4.55 4.48 3.47
C ALA A 128 4.28 5.48 4.60
N ILE A 129 4.73 5.17 5.83
CA ILE A 129 4.68 6.09 6.98
C ILE A 129 5.52 7.33 6.71
N ASP A 130 6.74 7.18 6.19
CA ASP A 130 7.62 8.31 5.85
C ASP A 130 7.02 9.24 4.82
N GLU A 131 6.38 8.68 3.78
CA GLU A 131 5.72 9.48 2.77
C GLU A 131 4.53 10.26 3.34
N LEU A 132 3.74 9.64 4.22
CA LEU A 132 2.65 10.33 4.92
C LEU A 132 3.16 11.47 5.81
N MET A 133 4.28 11.26 6.52
CA MET A 133 4.96 12.32 7.26
C MET A 133 5.46 13.44 6.36
N GLY A 134 6.03 13.10 5.20
CA GLY A 134 6.45 14.06 4.18
C GLY A 134 5.27 14.89 3.64
N TRP A 135 4.04 14.37 3.71
CA TRP A 135 2.82 15.13 3.38
C TRP A 135 2.29 16.00 4.53
N GLY A 136 3.02 16.06 5.65
CA GLY A 136 2.63 16.80 6.85
C GLY A 136 1.64 16.08 7.76
N LEU A 137 1.42 14.78 7.55
CA LEU A 137 0.53 13.98 8.39
C LEU A 137 1.35 13.30 9.48
N VAL A 138 0.93 13.43 10.72
CA VAL A 138 1.56 12.76 11.86
C VAL A 138 0.59 11.79 12.50
N PRO A 139 1.05 10.63 12.99
CA PRO A 139 0.21 9.75 13.79
C PRO A 139 -0.26 10.48 15.05
N PRO A 140 -1.53 10.32 15.43
CA PRO A 140 -2.12 11.03 16.57
C PRO A 140 -1.61 10.50 17.92
N VAL A 141 -1.46 9.18 18.08
CA VAL A 141 -1.04 8.55 19.35
C VAL A 141 -0.14 7.34 19.14
N VAL A 142 -0.52 6.40 18.27
CA VAL A 142 0.20 5.13 18.06
C VAL A 142 0.12 4.63 16.62
N VAL A 143 1.10 3.80 16.25
CA VAL A 143 1.00 2.90 15.08
C VAL A 143 0.71 1.50 15.61
N VAL A 144 -0.35 0.89 15.09
CA VAL A 144 -0.73 -0.51 15.36
C VAL A 144 -0.50 -1.35 14.11
N ALA A 145 -0.21 -2.63 14.29
CA ALA A 145 0.00 -3.55 13.19
C ALA A 145 -0.41 -4.97 13.59
N ASP A 146 -0.62 -5.84 12.60
CA ASP A 146 -0.86 -7.26 12.86
C ASP A 146 0.35 -7.96 13.51
N ALA A 147 0.16 -9.21 13.94
CA ALA A 147 1.23 -9.98 14.58
C ALA A 147 2.43 -10.25 13.65
N GLY A 148 2.23 -10.33 12.33
CA GLY A 148 3.30 -10.53 11.36
C GLY A 148 4.28 -9.36 11.32
N TYR A 149 3.77 -8.13 11.41
CA TYR A 149 4.60 -6.94 11.60
C TYR A 149 5.11 -6.81 13.04
N GLY A 150 4.26 -7.06 14.04
CA GLY A 150 4.60 -6.90 15.46
C GLY A 150 5.75 -7.79 15.94
N GLN A 151 5.89 -8.99 15.36
CA GLN A 151 6.99 -9.92 15.67
C GLN A 151 8.32 -9.54 14.99
N ASN A 152 8.31 -8.62 14.03
CA ASN A 152 9.52 -8.19 13.32
C ASN A 152 10.28 -7.12 14.12
N ALA A 153 11.47 -7.46 14.61
CA ALA A 153 12.31 -6.54 15.39
C ALA A 153 12.74 -5.32 14.57
N ASP A 154 13.21 -5.50 13.32
CA ASP A 154 13.64 -4.41 12.44
C ASP A 154 12.51 -3.41 12.16
N PHE A 155 11.27 -3.90 12.05
CA PHE A 155 10.09 -3.04 11.90
C PHE A 155 9.87 -2.17 13.13
N ARG A 156 9.89 -2.78 14.33
CA ARG A 156 9.69 -2.07 15.60
C ARG A 156 10.80 -1.06 15.87
N ASP A 157 12.06 -1.44 15.60
CA ASP A 157 13.21 -0.55 15.74
C ASP A 157 13.14 0.59 14.72
N GLY A 158 12.76 0.29 13.49
CA GLY A 158 12.51 1.29 12.46
C GLY A 158 11.46 2.32 12.89
N LEU A 159 10.30 1.88 13.41
CA LEU A 159 9.28 2.79 13.93
C LEU A 159 9.82 3.67 15.07
N SER A 160 10.59 3.08 15.99
CA SER A 160 11.11 3.76 17.18
C SER A 160 12.11 4.87 16.84
N GLY A 161 12.79 4.78 15.71
CA GLY A 161 13.73 5.81 15.23
C GLY A 161 13.09 7.06 14.61
N ARG A 162 11.75 7.17 14.58
CA ARG A 162 11.04 8.31 13.95
C ARG A 162 10.71 9.42 14.95
N PRO A 163 10.72 10.70 14.53
CA PRO A 163 10.63 11.85 15.42
C PRO A 163 9.30 12.01 16.18
N TRP A 164 8.24 11.33 15.75
CA TRP A 164 6.93 11.35 16.43
C TRP A 164 6.76 10.20 17.44
N TRP A 165 7.67 9.22 17.48
CA TRP A 165 7.53 8.06 18.34
C TRP A 165 7.56 8.48 19.82
N PRO A 166 6.67 7.95 20.69
CA PRO A 166 6.58 8.40 22.09
C PRO A 166 7.90 8.32 22.86
N CYS A 167 8.77 7.37 22.53
CA CYS A 167 10.08 7.22 23.19
C CYS A 167 11.21 8.06 22.54
N ALA A 168 11.00 8.70 21.39
CA ALA A 168 12.03 9.50 20.71
C ALA A 168 12.22 10.92 21.30
N ARG A 169 11.50 11.25 22.39
CA ARG A 169 11.59 12.53 23.12
C ARG A 169 12.17 12.40 24.55
N MET A 170 12.81 11.28 24.89
CA MET A 170 13.52 11.09 26.16
C MET A 170 15.00 11.41 26.05
#